data_AF-A0AAU7LDT5-F1
#
_entry.id   AF-A0AAU7LDT5-F1
#
_cell.length_a   1.000
_cell.length_b   1.000
_cell.length_c   1.000
_cell.angle_alpha   90.00
_cell.angle_beta   90.00
_cell.angle_gamma   90.00
#
_symmetry.space_group_name_H-M   'P 1'
#
loop_
_entity.id
_entity.type
_entity.pdbx_description
1 polymer ?
#
loop_
_entity_poly.entity_id
_entity_poly.type
_entity_poly.pdbx_seq_one_letter_code
_entity_poly.pdbx_strand_id
1 'polypeptide(L)'
;MTNHNNAAQAANENPLSDEYVNEIIQRHGYDSPEAVMARLAQWIGLHGGENGVTLLMYEAHKALSKLRGPVGREAQPAAYLTLDEEGSPTMLFFDVVEARSYCALGEEPEPLYRCPAPAAGDALTAAARDVLAERQRQISAEGWTPEQDDRYTHGDMASAAACYANQGRYHFPEPGKPGPNWPWAAEWWKPSTYRRNLEKAGALILAEIERLDRAAAITAHKRDE
;
A
#
# COMPACT_ATOMS: atom_id res chain seq x y z
N MET A 1 -26.70 31.21 25.32
CA MET A 1 -27.58 31.19 24.14
C MET A 1 -26.88 30.40 23.05
N THR A 2 -27.50 29.28 22.74
CA THR A 2 -27.18 28.26 21.75
C THR A 2 -26.67 28.79 20.41
N ASN A 3 -25.63 28.14 19.89
CA ASN A 3 -25.71 27.55 18.55
C ASN A 3 -24.93 26.23 18.53
N HIS A 4 -25.55 25.21 19.14
CA HIS A 4 -25.27 23.80 18.85
C HIS A 4 -25.80 23.50 17.45
N ASN A 5 -25.02 23.76 16.40
CA ASN A 5 -25.41 23.34 15.04
C ASN A 5 -24.23 23.08 14.08
N ASN A 6 -23.02 22.82 14.58
CA ASN A 6 -21.91 22.40 13.71
C ASN A 6 -21.82 20.87 13.51
N ALA A 7 -22.58 20.07 14.27
CA ALA A 7 -22.57 18.61 14.16
C ALA A 7 -23.47 18.05 13.04
N ALA A 8 -24.30 18.90 12.41
CA ALA A 8 -25.18 18.51 11.30
C ALA A 8 -24.77 19.09 9.94
N GLN A 9 -23.66 19.84 9.86
CA GLN A 9 -23.33 20.63 8.68
C GLN A 9 -22.32 19.99 7.72
N ALA A 10 -21.71 18.84 8.06
CA ALA A 10 -20.73 18.15 7.20
C ALA A 10 -21.29 16.95 6.40
N ALA A 11 -22.62 16.82 6.33
CA ALA A 11 -23.29 15.72 5.61
C ALA A 11 -23.82 16.12 4.22
N ASN A 12 -23.51 17.33 3.71
CA ASN A 12 -24.09 17.84 2.47
C ASN A 12 -23.10 18.66 1.62
N GLU A 13 -21.89 18.14 1.42
CA GLU A 13 -21.03 18.63 0.34
C GLU A 13 -21.20 17.69 -0.84
N ASN A 14 -21.59 18.26 -1.98
CA ASN A 14 -21.84 17.53 -3.22
C ASN A 14 -20.63 16.62 -3.51
N PRO A 15 -20.79 15.29 -3.56
CA PRO A 15 -19.69 14.35 -3.75
C PRO A 15 -19.02 14.47 -5.13
N LEU A 16 -19.64 15.24 -6.04
CA LEU A 16 -19.11 15.56 -7.35
C LEU A 16 -18.36 16.92 -7.39
N SER A 17 -18.36 17.67 -6.29
CA SER A 17 -17.68 18.98 -6.22
C SER A 17 -16.18 18.83 -5.99
N ASP A 18 -15.41 19.76 -6.56
CA ASP A 18 -13.97 19.83 -6.33
C ASP A 18 -13.63 20.14 -4.86
N GLU A 19 -14.50 20.89 -4.18
CA GLU A 19 -14.38 21.21 -2.75
C GLU A 19 -14.37 19.94 -1.90
N TYR A 20 -15.39 19.08 -2.08
CA TYR A 20 -15.50 17.80 -1.38
C TYR A 20 -14.27 16.89 -1.61
N VAL A 21 -13.80 16.80 -2.85
CA VAL A 21 -12.64 15.97 -3.19
C VAL A 21 -11.35 16.54 -2.59
N ASN A 22 -11.19 17.87 -2.61
CA ASN A 22 -10.04 18.54 -2.00
C ASN A 22 -10.03 18.38 -0.48
N GLU A 23 -11.19 18.40 0.19
CA GLU A 23 -11.27 18.11 1.62
C GLU A 23 -10.77 16.70 1.94
N ILE A 24 -11.18 15.70 1.15
CA ILE A 24 -10.73 14.31 1.33
C ILE A 24 -9.22 14.20 1.12
N ILE A 25 -8.68 14.87 0.10
CA ILE A 25 -7.23 14.92 -0.16
C ILE A 25 -6.49 15.56 1.01
N GLN A 26 -7.02 16.66 1.58
CA GLN A 26 -6.40 17.31 2.73
C GLN A 26 -6.42 16.42 3.99
N ARG A 27 -7.51 15.67 4.22
CA ARG A 27 -7.66 14.82 5.40
C ARG A 27 -6.83 13.53 5.33
N HIS A 28 -6.74 12.90 4.16
CA HIS A 28 -6.19 11.55 4.02
C HIS A 28 -4.90 11.48 3.20
N GLY A 29 -4.54 12.56 2.48
CA GLY A 29 -3.40 12.61 1.57
C GLY A 29 -3.78 12.24 0.14
N TYR A 30 -3.02 12.78 -0.83
CA TYR A 30 -3.34 12.66 -2.26
C TYR A 30 -3.32 11.22 -2.78
N ASP A 31 -2.42 10.37 -2.27
CA ASP A 31 -2.27 8.98 -2.69
C ASP A 31 -3.10 8.01 -1.84
N SER A 32 -3.95 8.52 -0.95
CA SER A 32 -4.77 7.67 -0.10
C SER A 32 -5.87 6.96 -0.90
N PRO A 33 -6.25 5.72 -0.51
CA PRO A 33 -7.39 5.03 -1.11
C PRO A 33 -8.67 5.87 -1.11
N GLU A 34 -8.91 6.67 -0.07
CA GLU A 34 -10.06 7.57 0.07
C GLU A 34 -10.05 8.67 -1.00
N ALA A 35 -8.91 9.34 -1.17
CA ALA A 35 -8.74 10.38 -2.19
C ALA A 35 -8.84 9.82 -3.60
N VAL A 36 -8.33 8.62 -3.86
CA VAL A 36 -8.48 7.93 -5.15
C VAL A 36 -9.93 7.55 -5.42
N MET A 37 -10.63 6.97 -4.44
CA MET A 37 -12.04 6.59 -4.58
C MET A 37 -12.95 7.80 -4.82
N ALA A 38 -12.72 8.91 -4.10
CA ALA A 38 -13.50 10.14 -4.26
C ALA A 38 -13.34 10.74 -5.66
N ARG A 39 -12.10 10.83 -6.16
CA ARG A 39 -11.83 11.30 -7.54
C ARG A 39 -12.41 10.40 -8.61
N LEU A 40 -12.34 9.07 -8.43
CA LEU A 40 -12.96 8.13 -9.35
C LEU A 40 -14.48 8.30 -9.38
N ALA A 41 -15.12 8.43 -8.22
CA ALA A 41 -16.56 8.68 -8.13
C ALA A 41 -16.97 10.01 -8.78
N GLN A 42 -16.21 11.08 -8.51
CA GLN A 42 -16.40 12.39 -9.12
C GLN A 42 -16.29 12.32 -10.65
N TRP A 43 -15.22 11.69 -11.16
CA TRP A 43 -14.99 11.57 -12.59
C TRP A 43 -16.09 10.77 -13.29
N ILE A 44 -16.50 9.63 -12.70
CA ILE A 44 -17.61 8.82 -13.22
C ILE A 44 -18.91 9.64 -13.24
N GLY A 45 -19.20 10.41 -12.20
CA GLY A 45 -20.42 11.22 -12.13
C GLY A 45 -20.45 12.40 -13.11
N LEU A 46 -19.29 13.03 -13.38
CA LEU A 46 -19.19 14.19 -14.26
C LEU A 46 -18.98 13.85 -15.74
N HIS A 47 -18.28 12.74 -16.02
CA HIS A 47 -17.80 12.40 -17.37
C HIS A 47 -18.18 10.99 -17.82
N GLY A 48 -18.88 10.22 -16.98
CA GLY A 48 -19.30 8.87 -17.29
C GLY A 48 -20.22 8.81 -18.51
N GLY A 49 -20.01 7.81 -19.37
CA GLY A 49 -20.87 7.49 -20.49
C GLY A 49 -20.80 6.00 -20.83
N GLU A 50 -21.50 5.57 -21.88
CA GLU A 50 -21.50 4.17 -22.31
C GLU A 50 -20.24 3.82 -23.12
N ASN A 51 -19.07 3.89 -22.49
CA ASN A 51 -17.79 3.53 -23.09
C ASN A 51 -16.95 2.64 -22.17
N GLY A 52 -15.99 1.92 -22.78
CA GLY A 52 -15.13 0.99 -22.06
C GLY A 52 -14.28 1.64 -20.96
N VAL A 53 -13.96 2.94 -21.08
CA VAL A 53 -13.19 3.67 -20.06
C VAL A 53 -14.04 3.91 -18.82
N THR A 54 -15.30 4.31 -18.97
CA THR A 54 -16.24 4.47 -17.85
C THR A 54 -16.47 3.14 -17.14
N LEU A 55 -16.59 2.03 -17.88
CA LEU A 55 -16.72 0.70 -17.30
C LEU A 55 -15.48 0.31 -16.48
N LEU A 56 -14.28 0.52 -17.03
CA LEU A 56 -13.02 0.25 -16.33
C LEU A 56 -12.89 1.08 -15.04
N MET A 57 -13.23 2.37 -15.10
CA MET A 57 -13.19 3.26 -13.93
C MET A 57 -14.21 2.84 -12.87
N TYR A 58 -15.40 2.41 -13.29
CA TYR A 58 -16.43 1.87 -12.38
C TYR A 58 -15.97 0.58 -11.71
N GLU A 59 -15.37 -0.34 -12.47
CA GLU A 59 -14.81 -1.59 -11.93
C GLU A 59 -13.69 -1.33 -10.93
N ALA A 60 -12.79 -0.39 -11.24
CA ALA A 60 -11.71 0.04 -10.33
C ALA A 60 -12.29 0.64 -9.03
N HIS A 61 -13.26 1.55 -9.13
CA HIS A 61 -13.94 2.13 -7.96
C HIS A 61 -14.62 1.05 -7.11
N LYS A 62 -15.28 0.08 -7.74
CA LYS A 62 -15.95 -1.04 -7.06
C LYS A 62 -14.96 -1.98 -6.38
N ALA A 63 -13.84 -2.30 -7.03
CA ALA A 63 -12.79 -3.12 -6.46
C ALA A 63 -12.14 -2.46 -5.24
N LEU A 64 -11.79 -1.16 -5.35
CA LEU A 64 -11.26 -0.37 -4.25
C LEU A 64 -12.24 -0.27 -3.07
N SER A 65 -13.53 -0.06 -3.38
CA SER A 65 -14.58 -0.03 -2.36
C SER A 65 -14.76 -1.37 -1.64
N LYS A 66 -14.54 -2.50 -2.30
CA LYS A 66 -14.57 -3.84 -1.67
C LYS A 66 -13.35 -4.08 -0.77
N LEU A 67 -12.18 -3.58 -1.17
CA LEU A 67 -10.94 -3.67 -0.40
C LEU A 67 -10.96 -2.83 0.88
N ARG A 68 -11.85 -1.83 0.96
CA ARG A 68 -12.13 -1.03 2.17
C ARG A 68 -12.60 -1.87 3.37
N GLY A 69 -12.84 -3.17 3.18
CA GLY A 69 -13.50 -4.01 4.16
C GLY A 69 -14.97 -3.58 4.32
N PRO A 70 -15.82 -4.42 4.93
CA PRO A 70 -17.15 -3.95 5.31
C PRO A 70 -16.98 -2.74 6.23
N VAL A 71 -17.51 -1.58 5.83
CA VAL A 71 -17.90 -0.53 6.78
C VAL A 71 -18.70 -1.26 7.85
N GLY A 72 -18.17 -1.28 9.07
CA GLY A 72 -18.65 -2.17 10.12
C GLY A 72 -20.17 -2.15 10.17
N ARG A 73 -20.79 -3.32 10.02
CA ARG A 73 -22.01 -3.60 10.79
C ARG A 73 -21.67 -3.18 12.21
N GLU A 74 -22.35 -2.16 12.73
CA GLU A 74 -22.19 -1.56 14.06
C GLU A 74 -21.30 -2.42 14.95
N ALA A 75 -20.00 -2.16 14.90
CA ALA A 75 -19.06 -2.94 15.68
C ALA A 75 -19.46 -2.72 17.13
N GLN A 76 -19.74 -3.77 17.89
CA GLN A 76 -20.04 -3.58 19.31
C GLN A 76 -18.84 -2.87 19.95
N PRO A 77 -19.06 -1.79 20.73
CA PRO A 77 -17.97 -1.12 21.43
C PRO A 77 -17.19 -2.14 22.25
N ALA A 78 -15.86 -2.06 22.16
CA ALA A 78 -14.97 -2.93 22.91
C ALA A 78 -14.84 -2.49 24.37
N ALA A 79 -15.06 -1.20 24.65
CA ALA A 79 -15.09 -0.62 25.98
C ALA A 79 -15.89 0.69 25.95
N TYR A 80 -16.11 1.29 27.13
CA TYR A 80 -16.81 2.54 27.36
C TYR A 80 -15.98 3.42 28.29
N LEU A 81 -15.90 4.72 28.01
CA LEU A 81 -15.09 5.66 28.75
C LEU A 81 -15.99 6.76 29.33
N THR A 82 -15.91 7.00 30.64
CA THR A 82 -16.55 8.17 31.24
C THR A 82 -15.61 9.37 31.16
N LEU A 83 -16.18 10.55 30.96
CA LEU A 83 -15.45 11.81 30.93
C LEU A 83 -15.83 12.66 32.14
N ASP A 84 -14.95 13.57 32.53
CA ASP A 84 -15.29 14.65 33.48
C ASP A 84 -15.92 15.85 32.76
N GLU A 85 -16.25 16.90 33.51
CA GLU A 85 -16.85 18.13 32.98
C GLU A 85 -15.98 18.84 31.93
N GLU A 86 -14.66 18.56 31.90
CA GLU A 86 -13.70 19.11 30.94
C GLU A 86 -13.52 18.19 29.71
N GLY A 87 -14.21 17.05 29.66
CA GLY A 87 -14.10 16.05 28.60
C GLY A 87 -12.88 15.14 28.74
N SER A 88 -12.24 15.09 29.91
CA SER A 88 -11.06 14.27 30.15
C SER A 88 -11.44 12.84 30.60
N PRO A 89 -10.74 11.81 30.10
CA PRO A 89 -10.95 10.41 30.48
C PRO A 89 -10.85 10.19 32.00
N THR A 90 -11.91 9.67 32.61
CA THR A 90 -11.92 9.37 34.06
C THR A 90 -11.86 7.87 34.36
N MET A 91 -12.74 7.07 33.77
CA MET A 91 -12.84 5.64 34.05
C MET A 91 -13.18 4.83 32.79
N LEU A 92 -12.64 3.61 32.72
CA LEU A 92 -12.81 2.67 31.61
C LEU A 92 -13.64 1.47 32.07
N PHE A 93 -14.66 1.13 31.29
CA PHE A 93 -15.58 0.03 31.55
C PHE A 93 -15.71 -0.88 30.32
N PHE A 94 -16.08 -2.14 30.53
CA PHE A 94 -16.35 -3.09 29.44
C PHE A 94 -17.85 -3.40 29.29
N ASP A 95 -18.67 -2.88 30.20
CA ASP A 95 -20.13 -2.99 30.20
C ASP A 95 -20.76 -1.59 30.20
N VAL A 96 -21.72 -1.37 29.31
CA VAL A 96 -22.38 -0.05 29.12
C VAL A 96 -23.28 0.33 30.30
N VAL A 97 -23.93 -0.65 30.94
CA VAL A 97 -24.84 -0.41 32.06
C VAL A 97 -24.04 -0.01 33.28
N GLU A 98 -22.89 -0.65 33.49
CA GLU A 98 -21.96 -0.26 34.53
C GLU A 98 -21.42 1.16 34.29
N ALA A 99 -20.94 1.44 33.09
CA ALA A 99 -20.41 2.77 32.72
C ALA A 99 -21.41 3.91 32.94
N ARG A 100 -22.69 3.69 32.58
CA ARG A 100 -23.78 4.66 32.80
C ARG A 100 -24.04 4.99 34.25
N SER A 101 -23.77 4.04 35.17
CA SER A 101 -23.95 4.27 36.60
C SER A 101 -22.96 5.31 37.17
N TYR A 102 -21.90 5.62 36.41
CA TYR A 102 -20.88 6.60 36.76
C TYR A 102 -20.94 7.88 35.90
N CYS A 103 -21.88 7.97 34.97
CA CYS A 103 -22.12 9.19 34.19
C CYS A 103 -23.09 10.12 34.95
N ALA A 104 -23.02 11.43 34.69
CA ALA A 104 -24.05 12.33 35.21
C ALA A 104 -25.41 12.04 34.57
N LEU A 105 -26.50 12.52 35.20
CA LEU A 105 -27.85 12.23 34.74
C LEU A 105 -28.08 12.79 33.32
N GLY A 106 -28.21 11.90 32.33
CA GLY A 106 -28.38 12.26 30.92
C GLY A 106 -27.10 12.26 30.07
N GLU A 107 -25.95 11.96 30.68
CA GLU A 107 -24.70 11.71 29.95
C GLU A 107 -24.57 10.23 29.59
N GLU A 108 -23.96 9.97 28.45
CA GLU A 108 -23.65 8.63 27.96
C GLU A 108 -22.13 8.46 27.88
N PRO A 109 -21.60 7.30 28.26
CA PRO A 109 -20.16 7.05 28.19
C PRO A 109 -19.71 6.92 26.74
N GLU A 110 -18.49 7.39 26.44
CA GLU A 110 -17.93 7.33 25.09
C GLU A 110 -17.60 5.89 24.70
N PRO A 111 -18.17 5.35 23.60
CA PRO A 111 -17.85 4.01 23.14
C PRO A 111 -16.46 3.97 22.49
N LEU A 112 -15.61 3.08 22.98
CA LEU A 112 -14.31 2.78 22.40
C LEU A 112 -14.41 1.55 21.52
N TYR A 113 -14.17 1.73 20.22
CA TYR A 113 -14.16 0.64 19.26
C TYR A 113 -12.78 0.03 19.15
N ARG A 114 -12.73 -1.29 18.97
CA ARG A 114 -11.48 -1.95 18.62
C ARG A 114 -11.08 -1.47 17.22
N CYS A 115 -10.04 -0.66 17.15
CA CYS A 115 -9.35 -0.49 15.88
C CYS A 115 -8.73 -1.84 15.54
N PRO A 116 -9.10 -2.49 14.41
CA PRO A 116 -8.35 -3.64 13.97
C PRO A 116 -6.92 -3.16 13.78
N ALA A 117 -6.00 -3.67 14.60
CA ALA A 117 -4.58 -3.47 14.34
C ALA A 117 -4.34 -3.91 12.89
N PRO A 118 -3.65 -3.11 12.05
CA PRO A 118 -3.21 -3.65 10.77
C PRO A 118 -2.49 -4.94 11.10
N ALA A 119 -2.89 -6.04 10.46
CA ALA A 119 -2.22 -7.32 10.67
C ALA A 119 -0.72 -7.04 10.53
N ALA A 120 0.05 -7.31 11.58
CA ALA A 120 1.44 -6.87 11.70
C ALA A 120 2.37 -7.41 10.58
N GLY A 121 1.84 -8.18 9.63
CA GLY A 121 2.50 -8.69 8.43
C GLY A 121 2.03 -8.11 7.08
N ASP A 122 0.99 -7.28 7.00
CA ASP A 122 0.40 -6.87 5.71
C ASP A 122 0.95 -5.55 5.15
N ALA A 123 1.55 -4.69 5.99
CA ALA A 123 2.13 -3.44 5.53
C ALA A 123 3.56 -3.68 5.02
N LEU A 124 3.72 -3.82 3.70
CA LEU A 124 5.04 -3.80 3.06
C LEU A 124 5.82 -2.56 3.52
N THR A 125 7.03 -2.78 4.07
CA THR A 125 7.93 -1.68 4.42
C THR A 125 8.26 -0.84 3.19
N ALA A 126 8.62 0.43 3.38
CA ALA A 126 9.05 1.29 2.27
C ALA A 126 10.16 0.61 1.45
N ALA A 127 11.13 -0.01 2.12
CA ALA A 127 12.21 -0.72 1.44
C ALA A 127 11.75 -1.92 0.59
N ALA A 128 10.76 -2.67 1.06
CA ALA A 128 10.18 -3.77 0.27
C ALA A 128 9.43 -3.22 -0.96
N ARG A 129 8.67 -2.13 -0.79
CA ARG A 129 8.00 -1.46 -1.92
C ARG A 129 8.98 -0.96 -2.97
N ASP A 130 10.11 -0.39 -2.56
CA ASP A 130 11.12 0.14 -3.50
C ASP A 130 11.75 -0.97 -4.35
N VAL A 131 12.00 -2.14 -3.77
CA VAL A 131 12.52 -3.32 -4.50
C VAL A 131 11.49 -3.84 -5.50
N LEU A 132 10.21 -3.90 -5.12
CA LEU A 132 9.13 -4.32 -6.02
C LEU A 132 8.93 -3.31 -7.15
N ALA A 133 8.95 -2.02 -6.84
CA ALA A 133 8.88 -0.95 -7.84
C ALA A 133 10.07 -1.01 -8.81
N GLU A 134 11.26 -1.36 -8.31
CA GLU A 134 12.43 -1.55 -9.15
C GLU A 134 12.29 -2.72 -10.11
N ARG A 135 11.80 -3.87 -9.62
CA ARG A 135 11.50 -5.03 -10.47
C ARG A 135 10.49 -4.66 -11.56
N GLN A 136 9.43 -3.93 -11.20
CA GLN A 136 8.45 -3.46 -12.16
C GLN A 136 9.06 -2.51 -13.21
N ARG A 137 10.00 -1.63 -12.83
CA ARG A 137 10.71 -0.76 -13.78
C ARG A 137 11.58 -1.54 -14.75
N GLN A 138 12.29 -2.57 -14.27
CA GLN A 138 13.12 -3.42 -15.15
C GLN A 138 12.26 -4.11 -16.21
N ILE A 139 11.06 -4.57 -15.84
CA ILE A 139 10.11 -5.16 -16.79
C ILE A 139 9.57 -4.08 -17.75
N SER A 140 9.02 -2.98 -17.24
CA SER A 140 8.27 -2.02 -18.06
C SER A 140 9.13 -1.07 -18.89
N ALA A 141 10.27 -0.64 -18.36
CA ALA A 141 11.14 0.34 -19.01
C ALA A 141 12.30 -0.30 -19.79
N GLU A 142 12.79 -1.45 -19.34
CA GLU A 142 13.95 -2.12 -19.94
C GLU A 142 13.58 -3.41 -20.68
N GLY A 143 12.34 -3.90 -20.55
CA GLY A 143 11.86 -5.07 -21.28
C GLY A 143 12.37 -6.41 -20.73
N TRP A 144 12.93 -6.44 -19.52
CA TRP A 144 13.38 -7.65 -18.85
C TRP A 144 12.18 -8.43 -18.30
N THR A 145 11.54 -9.21 -19.16
CA THR A 145 10.35 -9.98 -18.77
C THR A 145 10.73 -11.30 -18.05
N PRO A 146 9.84 -11.86 -17.22
CA PRO A 146 10.06 -13.15 -16.59
C PRO A 146 10.47 -14.26 -17.57
N GLU A 147 9.91 -14.28 -18.78
CA GLU A 147 10.22 -15.26 -19.82
C GLU A 147 11.64 -15.07 -20.39
N GLN A 148 12.15 -13.85 -20.38
CA GLN A 148 13.53 -13.56 -20.79
C GLN A 148 14.53 -13.98 -19.71
N ASP A 149 14.16 -13.79 -18.44
CA ASP A 149 14.95 -14.20 -17.28
C ASP A 149 15.22 -15.70 -17.29
N ASP A 150 14.27 -16.50 -17.78
CA ASP A 150 14.39 -17.97 -17.92
C ASP A 150 15.55 -18.42 -18.82
N ARG A 151 16.10 -17.53 -19.66
CA ARG A 151 17.28 -17.81 -20.49
C ARG A 151 18.61 -17.73 -19.72
N TYR A 152 18.60 -17.14 -18.53
CA TYR A 152 19.79 -16.93 -17.70
C TYR A 152 19.83 -17.96 -16.56
N THR A 153 20.47 -19.10 -16.81
CA THR A 153 20.43 -20.27 -15.92
C THR A 153 21.69 -20.49 -15.09
N HIS A 154 22.74 -19.70 -15.30
CA HIS A 154 24.04 -19.89 -14.64
C HIS A 154 24.20 -19.01 -13.40
N GLY A 155 23.09 -18.54 -12.82
CA GLY A 155 23.08 -17.59 -11.72
C GLY A 155 23.48 -16.18 -12.15
N ASP A 156 23.29 -15.83 -13.43
CA ASP A 156 23.65 -14.53 -13.97
C ASP A 156 22.98 -13.39 -13.19
N MET A 157 21.67 -13.49 -12.93
CA MET A 157 20.95 -12.46 -12.17
C MET A 157 21.47 -12.32 -10.73
N ALA A 158 21.80 -13.44 -10.07
CA ALA A 158 22.42 -13.42 -8.75
C ALA A 158 23.82 -12.77 -8.77
N SER A 159 24.61 -13.04 -9.82
CA SER A 159 25.94 -12.46 -10.00
C SER A 159 25.89 -10.95 -10.27
N ALA A 160 24.94 -10.52 -11.11
CA ALA A 160 24.65 -9.11 -11.37
C ALA A 160 24.18 -8.39 -10.09
N ALA A 161 23.32 -9.04 -9.29
CA ALA A 161 22.88 -8.51 -8.00
C ALA A 161 24.05 -8.29 -7.03
N ALA A 162 24.97 -9.24 -6.95
CA ALA A 162 26.16 -9.11 -6.11
C ALA A 162 27.04 -7.91 -6.55
N CYS A 163 27.16 -7.66 -7.85
CA CYS A 163 27.89 -6.50 -8.37
C CYS A 163 27.23 -5.18 -7.92
N TYR A 164 25.91 -5.06 -8.03
CA TYR A 164 25.18 -3.89 -7.53
C TYR A 164 25.27 -3.74 -6.01
N ALA A 165 25.14 -4.84 -5.24
CA ALA A 165 25.21 -4.79 -3.78
C ALA A 165 26.58 -4.30 -3.25
N ASN A 166 27.65 -4.61 -3.98
CA ASN A 166 29.00 -4.16 -3.63
C ASN A 166 29.32 -2.72 -4.08
N GLN A 167 28.55 -2.16 -5.01
CA GLN A 167 28.83 -0.87 -5.62
C GLN A 167 28.57 0.30 -4.66
N GLY A 168 29.64 0.99 -4.26
CA GLY A 168 29.58 2.17 -3.39
C GLY A 168 29.88 1.91 -1.92
N ARG A 169 30.15 0.64 -1.53
CA ARG A 169 30.59 0.27 -0.18
C ARG A 169 32.11 0.08 -0.06
N TYR A 170 32.74 -0.41 -1.12
CA TYR A 170 34.16 -0.72 -1.16
C TYR A 170 34.86 0.09 -2.27
N HIS A 171 36.17 0.32 -2.13
CA HIS A 171 37.00 0.93 -3.19
C HIS A 171 37.31 -0.04 -4.35
N PHE A 172 36.94 -1.32 -4.21
CA PHE A 172 37.08 -2.35 -5.22
C PHE A 172 35.74 -3.11 -5.40
N PRO A 173 35.23 -3.30 -6.63
CA PRO A 173 35.73 -2.74 -7.89
C PRO A 173 35.73 -1.19 -7.87
N GLU A 174 36.47 -0.58 -8.80
CA GLU A 174 36.52 0.89 -8.92
C GLU A 174 35.11 1.48 -8.88
N PRO A 175 34.86 2.55 -8.08
CA PRO A 175 33.56 3.18 -8.03
C PRO A 175 33.03 3.52 -9.44
N GLY A 176 31.84 3.04 -9.76
CA GLY A 176 31.21 3.25 -11.06
C GLY A 176 31.50 2.18 -12.12
N LYS A 177 32.39 1.21 -11.86
CA LYS A 177 32.63 0.07 -12.77
C LYS A 177 31.97 -1.22 -12.25
N PRO A 178 31.52 -2.10 -13.16
CA PRO A 178 30.96 -3.38 -12.73
C PRO A 178 32.05 -4.23 -12.07
N GLY A 179 31.64 -5.09 -11.13
CA GLY A 179 32.53 -6.08 -10.53
C GLY A 179 32.99 -7.14 -11.55
N PRO A 180 34.04 -7.91 -11.22
CA PRO A 180 34.59 -8.93 -12.11
C PRO A 180 33.59 -10.03 -12.48
N ASN A 181 32.53 -10.22 -11.68
CA ASN A 181 31.51 -11.22 -11.89
C ASN A 181 30.27 -10.68 -12.62
N TRP A 182 30.32 -9.45 -13.15
CA TRP A 182 29.21 -8.90 -13.91
C TRP A 182 29.00 -9.73 -15.20
N PRO A 183 27.82 -10.33 -15.40
CA PRO A 183 27.61 -11.34 -16.43
C PRO A 183 27.29 -10.78 -17.82
N TRP A 184 27.03 -9.47 -17.94
CA TRP A 184 26.52 -8.84 -19.16
C TRP A 184 27.50 -7.81 -19.73
N ALA A 185 27.20 -7.28 -20.92
CA ALA A 185 28.01 -6.21 -21.49
C ALA A 185 28.03 -4.98 -20.56
N ALA A 186 29.16 -4.27 -20.54
CA ALA A 186 29.39 -3.14 -19.63
C ALA A 186 28.41 -1.97 -19.86
N GLU A 187 27.79 -1.86 -21.04
CA GLU A 187 26.77 -0.86 -21.36
C GLU A 187 25.48 -1.01 -20.53
N TRP A 188 25.20 -2.22 -20.04
CA TRP A 188 24.06 -2.51 -19.17
C TRP A 188 24.34 -2.19 -17.70
N TRP A 189 25.59 -1.86 -17.38
CA TRP A 189 25.98 -1.43 -16.05
C TRP A 189 25.58 0.02 -15.82
N LYS A 190 24.59 0.25 -14.95
CA LYS A 190 24.03 1.57 -14.64
C LYS A 190 24.12 1.84 -13.13
N PRO A 191 25.32 2.06 -12.58
CA PRO A 191 25.50 2.28 -11.15
C PRO A 191 24.88 3.62 -10.74
N SER A 192 24.38 3.69 -9.52
CA SER A 192 23.78 4.88 -8.92
C SER A 192 24.26 5.02 -7.47
N THR A 193 23.43 5.60 -6.60
CA THR A 193 23.70 5.67 -5.16
C THR A 193 23.73 4.27 -4.54
N TYR A 194 24.45 4.11 -3.42
CA TYR A 194 24.53 2.82 -2.72
C TYR A 194 23.14 2.25 -2.41
N ARG A 195 22.23 3.08 -1.88
CA ARG A 195 20.85 2.67 -1.60
C ARG A 195 20.12 2.18 -2.86
N ARG A 196 20.23 2.93 -3.96
CA ARG A 196 19.59 2.56 -5.23
C ARG A 196 20.17 1.30 -5.86
N ASN A 197 21.48 1.07 -5.68
CA ASN A 197 22.13 -0.16 -6.11
C ASN A 197 21.63 -1.37 -5.29
N LEU A 198 21.36 -1.21 -3.99
CA LEU A 198 20.75 -2.28 -3.18
C LEU A 198 19.33 -2.62 -3.66
N GLU A 199 18.55 -1.64 -4.07
CA GLU A 199 17.21 -1.87 -4.66
C GLU A 199 17.30 -2.66 -5.98
N LYS A 200 18.24 -2.27 -6.86
CA LYS A 200 18.55 -3.01 -8.10
C LYS A 200 18.98 -4.45 -7.82
N ALA A 201 19.86 -4.64 -6.83
CA ALA A 201 20.30 -5.96 -6.41
C ALA A 201 19.13 -6.80 -5.89
N GLY A 202 18.26 -6.22 -5.04
CA GLY A 202 17.08 -6.90 -4.54
C GLY A 202 16.12 -7.32 -5.66
N ALA A 203 15.90 -6.45 -6.65
CA ALA A 203 15.04 -6.76 -7.80
C ALA A 203 15.59 -7.90 -8.67
N LEU A 204 16.92 -7.94 -8.86
CA LEU A 204 17.59 -9.03 -9.59
C LEU A 204 17.57 -10.36 -8.82
N ILE A 205 17.69 -10.33 -7.49
CA ILE A 205 17.52 -11.52 -6.65
C ILE A 205 16.08 -12.04 -6.74
N LEU A 206 15.09 -11.14 -6.69
CA LEU A 206 13.69 -11.51 -6.87
C LEU A 206 13.46 -12.18 -8.23
N ALA A 207 14.03 -11.62 -9.30
CA ALA A 207 13.95 -12.20 -10.64
C ALA A 207 14.53 -13.63 -10.72
N GLU A 208 15.69 -13.88 -10.09
CA GLU A 208 16.31 -15.21 -10.04
C GLU A 208 15.44 -16.21 -9.25
N ILE A 209 14.88 -15.80 -8.12
CA ILE A 209 13.98 -16.65 -7.33
C ILE A 209 12.74 -17.01 -8.14
N GLU A 210 12.10 -16.02 -8.78
CA GLU A 210 10.94 -16.26 -9.64
C GLU A 210 11.25 -17.23 -10.79
N ARG A 211 12.47 -17.13 -11.37
CA ARG A 211 12.96 -18.05 -12.40
C ARG A 211 13.13 -19.48 -11.88
N LEU A 212 13.71 -19.63 -10.69
CA LEU A 212 13.86 -20.92 -10.03
C LEU A 212 12.51 -21.56 -9.71
N ASP A 213 11.56 -20.78 -9.19
CA ASP A 213 10.21 -21.24 -8.87
C ASP A 213 9.46 -21.71 -10.13
N ARG A 214 9.56 -20.96 -11.24
CA ARG A 214 9.00 -21.40 -12.55
C ARG A 214 9.64 -22.70 -13.04
N ALA A 215 10.96 -22.81 -12.98
CA ALA A 215 11.67 -24.01 -13.40
C ALA A 215 11.29 -25.25 -12.56
N ALA A 216 11.10 -25.06 -11.24
CA ALA A 216 10.64 -26.11 -10.34
C ALA A 216 9.21 -26.56 -10.67
N ALA A 217 8.29 -25.61 -10.93
CA ALA A 217 6.92 -25.92 -11.31
C ALA A 217 6.82 -26.73 -12.62
N ILE A 218 7.62 -26.38 -13.64
CA ILE A 218 7.68 -27.13 -14.91
C ILE A 218 8.18 -28.56 -14.68
N THR A 219 9.20 -28.72 -13.83
CA THR A 219 9.79 -30.03 -13.53
C THR A 219 8.82 -30.92 -12.77
N ALA A 220 8.07 -30.36 -11.82
CA ALA A 220 7.02 -31.08 -11.09
C ALA A 220 5.92 -31.58 -12.03
N HIS A 221 5.44 -30.71 -12.93
CA HIS A 221 4.41 -31.07 -13.90
C HIS A 221 4.82 -32.25 -14.80
N LYS A 222 6.05 -32.26 -15.32
CA LYS A 222 6.57 -33.37 -16.15
C LYS A 222 6.74 -34.70 -15.41
N ARG A 223 6.79 -34.69 -14.07
CA ARG A 223 6.93 -35.91 -13.27
C ARG A 223 5.58 -36.58 -13.01
N ASP A 224 4.50 -35.82 -13.12
CA ASP A 224 3.13 -36.26 -12.84
C ASP A 224 2.38 -36.70 -14.12
N GLU A 225 3.00 -36.54 -15.31
CA GLU A 225 2.58 -37.06 -16.62
C GLU A 225 3.21 -38.43 -16.93
#